data_AF-M4V8S4-F1
#
_entry.id   AF-M4V8S4-F1
#
_cell.length_a   1.000
_cell.length_b   1.000
_cell.length_c   1.000
_cell.angle_alpha   90.00
_cell.angle_beta   90.00
_cell.angle_gamma   90.00
#
_symmetry.space_group_name_H-M   'P 1'
#
loop_
_entity.id
_entity.type
_entity.pdbx_description
1 polymer ?
#
loop_
_entity_poly.entity_id
_entity_poly.type
_entity_poly.pdbx_seq_one_letter_code
_entity_poly.pdbx_strand_id
1 'polypeptide(L)'
;MKTYNFLAVFVLGLSPFHVLAQEPLNQQAIVAEAQQSLVDPQKRQEALNTPEARSADRQVEITALGDNSKKQEMYSLAAALLPWLAQQAAGDPNKMAEIMQKFQSDPQSFFNSIPEEQRNKIRALASEIEAQQKSNKAPVKASATP
;
A
#
# COMPACT_ATOMS: atom_id res chain seq x y z
N MET A 1 -5.38 14.04 6.24
CA MET A 1 -4.90 12.84 6.96
C MET A 1 -3.40 12.81 6.78
N LYS A 2 -2.59 12.65 7.83
CA LYS A 2 -1.13 12.62 7.64
C LYS A 2 -0.77 11.46 6.69
N THR A 3 0.03 11.72 5.66
CA THR A 3 0.55 10.73 4.68
C THR A 3 1.13 9.48 5.32
N TYR A 4 1.57 9.59 6.58
CA TYR A 4 2.04 8.50 7.43
C TYR A 4 0.99 7.43 7.71
N ASN A 5 -0.29 7.77 7.79
CA ASN A 5 -1.37 6.79 7.93
C ASN A 5 -1.54 5.98 6.64
N PHE A 6 -1.52 6.60 5.47
CA PHE A 6 -1.60 5.90 4.17
C PHE A 6 -0.46 4.88 4.00
N LEU A 7 0.72 5.27 4.49
CA LEU A 7 1.91 4.46 4.52
C LEU A 7 1.79 3.29 5.52
N ALA A 8 1.36 3.47 6.76
CA ALA A 8 1.25 2.37 7.73
C ALA A 8 0.34 1.19 7.26
N VAL A 9 -0.65 1.51 6.43
CA VAL A 9 -1.60 0.54 5.84
C VAL A 9 -0.98 -0.31 4.73
N PHE A 10 -0.09 0.31 3.97
CA PHE A 10 0.62 -0.28 2.84
C PHE A 10 1.46 -1.51 3.23
N VAL A 11 1.98 -1.55 4.46
CA VAL A 11 2.93 -2.59 4.91
C VAL A 11 2.26 -3.79 5.58
N LEU A 12 1.10 -3.61 6.21
CA LEU A 12 0.39 -4.70 6.90
C LEU A 12 -0.19 -5.76 5.93
N GLY A 13 -0.30 -5.44 4.64
CA GLY A 13 -0.78 -6.35 3.60
C GLY A 13 0.25 -7.38 3.10
N LEU A 14 1.53 -7.26 3.47
CA LEU A 14 2.61 -8.17 3.01
C LEU A 14 2.77 -9.41 3.91
N SER A 15 1.76 -9.75 4.71
CA SER A 15 1.84 -10.82 5.71
C SER A 15 1.82 -12.28 5.18
N PRO A 16 1.54 -12.63 3.90
CA PRO A 16 1.64 -14.03 3.46
C PRO A 16 3.02 -14.39 2.89
N PHE A 17 4.08 -13.59 3.11
CA PHE A 17 5.44 -13.94 2.64
C PHE A 17 6.20 -14.88 3.61
N HIS A 18 5.52 -15.86 4.20
CA HIS A 18 6.19 -17.00 4.86
C HIS A 18 6.83 -17.97 3.85
N VAL A 19 6.66 -17.72 2.54
CA VAL A 19 7.30 -18.44 1.42
C VAL A 19 8.68 -17.86 1.07
N LEU A 20 9.28 -17.02 1.92
CA LEU A 20 10.62 -16.45 1.68
C LEU A 20 11.77 -17.27 2.29
N ALA A 21 11.47 -18.40 2.95
CA ALA A 21 12.46 -19.16 3.72
C ALA A 21 12.92 -20.47 3.04
N GLN A 22 12.42 -20.82 1.85
CA GLN A 22 12.82 -22.07 1.18
C GLN A 22 13.37 -21.80 -0.22
N GLU A 23 14.67 -22.13 -0.36
CA GLU A 23 15.52 -22.12 -1.55
C GLU A 23 15.96 -20.74 -2.09
N PRO A 24 17.15 -20.64 -2.72
CA PRO A 24 17.54 -19.48 -3.53
C PRO A 24 16.72 -19.47 -4.83
N LEU A 25 15.40 -19.45 -4.69
CA LEU A 25 14.47 -19.30 -5.78
C LEU A 25 14.60 -17.86 -6.29
N ASN A 26 14.65 -17.72 -7.61
CA ASN A 26 14.82 -16.48 -8.34
C ASN A 26 14.02 -15.32 -7.68
N GLN A 27 14.71 -14.42 -6.97
CA GLN A 27 14.07 -13.30 -6.25
C GLN A 27 13.20 -12.46 -7.17
N GLN A 28 13.54 -12.38 -8.47
CA GLN A 28 12.74 -11.69 -9.46
C GLN A 28 11.38 -12.38 -9.67
N ALA A 29 11.33 -13.71 -9.61
CA ALA A 29 10.09 -14.47 -9.72
C ALA A 29 9.19 -14.27 -8.48
N ILE A 30 9.78 -14.24 -7.28
CA ILE A 30 9.04 -13.97 -6.04
C ILE A 30 8.48 -12.55 -6.04
N VAL A 31 9.28 -11.56 -6.44
CA VAL A 31 8.83 -10.17 -6.58
C VAL A 31 7.74 -10.06 -7.65
N ALA A 32 7.89 -10.73 -8.79
CA ALA A 32 6.88 -10.72 -9.84
C ALA A 32 5.55 -11.36 -9.40
N GLU A 33 5.61 -12.48 -8.68
CA GLU A 33 4.42 -13.13 -8.12
C GLU A 33 3.75 -12.25 -7.06
N ALA A 34 4.53 -11.66 -6.17
CA ALA A 34 4.06 -10.69 -5.19
C ALA A 34 3.37 -9.50 -5.88
N GLN A 35 3.97 -8.94 -6.93
CA GLN A 35 3.37 -7.86 -7.72
C GLN A 35 2.05 -8.29 -8.34
N GLN A 36 2.00 -9.46 -8.96
CA GLN A 36 0.77 -10.00 -9.56
C GLN A 36 -0.33 -10.19 -8.53
N SER A 37 0.01 -10.74 -7.36
CA SER A 37 -0.95 -10.94 -6.27
C SER A 37 -1.57 -9.63 -5.77
N LEU A 38 -0.82 -8.53 -5.83
CA LEU A 38 -1.29 -7.21 -5.45
C LEU A 38 -2.14 -6.54 -6.54
N VAL A 39 -1.80 -6.70 -7.83
CA VAL A 39 -2.58 -6.04 -8.89
C VAL A 39 -3.85 -6.80 -9.28
N ASP A 40 -3.86 -8.13 -9.11
CA ASP A 40 -5.00 -8.98 -9.45
C ASP A 40 -6.03 -9.04 -8.30
N PRO A 41 -7.26 -8.53 -8.49
CA PRO A 41 -8.29 -8.53 -7.45
C PRO A 41 -8.66 -9.93 -6.94
N GLN A 42 -8.61 -10.95 -7.80
CA GLN A 42 -8.97 -12.31 -7.41
C GLN A 42 -7.89 -12.91 -6.52
N LYS A 43 -6.61 -12.79 -6.91
CA LYS A 43 -5.48 -13.24 -6.09
C LYS A 43 -5.41 -12.49 -4.76
N ARG A 44 -5.73 -11.19 -4.74
CA ARG A 44 -5.85 -10.43 -3.49
C ARG A 44 -6.88 -11.05 -2.55
N GLN A 45 -8.05 -11.42 -3.08
CA GLN A 45 -9.11 -12.02 -2.28
C GLN A 45 -8.70 -13.37 -1.69
N GLU A 46 -7.99 -14.19 -2.47
CA GLU A 46 -7.42 -15.47 -2.03
C GLU A 46 -6.38 -15.29 -0.90
N ALA A 47 -5.64 -14.18 -0.90
CA ALA A 47 -4.68 -13.84 0.14
C ALA A 47 -5.31 -13.37 1.46
N LEU A 48 -6.63 -13.11 1.51
CA LEU A 48 -7.37 -12.71 2.73
C LEU A 48 -7.70 -13.91 3.64
N ASN A 49 -6.77 -14.82 3.80
CA ASN A 49 -6.92 -16.04 4.59
C ASN A 49 -6.61 -15.83 6.09
N THR A 50 -5.87 -14.77 6.45
CA THR A 50 -5.56 -14.41 7.84
C THR A 50 -6.33 -13.18 8.35
N PRO A 51 -6.56 -13.06 9.67
CA PRO A 51 -7.12 -11.84 10.28
C PRO A 51 -6.32 -10.57 9.97
N GLU A 52 -4.99 -10.69 9.89
CA GLU A 52 -4.06 -9.62 9.61
C GLU A 52 -4.24 -9.11 8.17
N ALA A 53 -4.27 -10.02 7.18
CA ALA A 53 -4.50 -9.67 5.78
C ALA A 53 -5.86 -8.99 5.58
N ARG A 54 -6.92 -9.48 6.22
CA ARG A 54 -8.25 -8.85 6.19
C ARG A 54 -8.26 -7.46 6.84
N SER A 55 -7.49 -7.27 7.90
CA SER A 55 -7.39 -5.97 8.57
C SER A 55 -6.65 -4.96 7.72
N ALA A 56 -5.58 -5.38 7.03
CA ALA A 56 -4.88 -4.56 6.05
C ALA A 56 -5.80 -4.16 4.89
N ASP A 57 -6.53 -5.12 4.28
CA ASP A 57 -7.46 -4.81 3.18
C ASP A 57 -8.59 -3.86 3.59
N ARG A 58 -9.18 -4.07 4.78
CA ARG A 58 -10.18 -3.13 5.34
C ARG A 58 -9.62 -1.72 5.49
N GLN A 59 -8.37 -1.61 5.88
CA GLN A 59 -7.76 -0.33 6.10
C GLN A 59 -7.42 0.38 4.77
N VAL A 60 -7.09 -0.37 3.71
CA VAL A 60 -7.04 0.14 2.34
C VAL A 60 -8.43 0.63 1.91
N GLU A 61 -9.48 -0.17 2.13
CA GLU A 61 -10.88 0.18 1.82
C GLU A 61 -11.30 1.50 2.48
N ILE A 62 -11.05 1.64 3.78
CA ILE A 62 -11.35 2.84 4.56
C ILE A 62 -10.60 4.05 3.99
N THR A 63 -9.32 3.87 3.64
CA THR A 63 -8.46 4.94 3.11
C THR A 63 -8.90 5.37 1.72
N ALA A 64 -9.32 4.41 0.88
CA ALA A 64 -9.90 4.64 -0.43
C ALA A 64 -11.32 5.21 -0.39
N LEU A 65 -11.89 5.43 0.81
CA LEU A 65 -13.27 5.90 0.99
C LEU A 65 -14.31 4.97 0.33
N GLY A 66 -14.01 3.66 0.25
CA GLY A 66 -14.83 2.66 -0.44
C GLY A 66 -14.76 2.72 -1.98
N ASP A 67 -13.86 3.52 -2.56
CA ASP A 67 -13.69 3.64 -4.00
C ASP A 67 -12.78 2.53 -4.54
N ASN A 68 -13.35 1.63 -5.34
CA ASN A 68 -12.64 0.51 -5.95
C ASN A 68 -11.47 0.95 -6.86
N SER A 69 -11.59 2.08 -7.56
CA SER A 69 -10.50 2.58 -8.41
C SER A 69 -9.34 3.05 -7.56
N LYS A 70 -9.62 3.79 -6.48
CA LYS A 70 -8.57 4.24 -5.55
C LYS A 70 -7.93 3.08 -4.83
N LYS A 71 -8.73 2.08 -4.42
CA LYS A 71 -8.22 0.82 -3.86
C LYS A 71 -7.26 0.12 -4.81
N GLN A 72 -7.63 -0.01 -6.09
CA GLN A 72 -6.76 -0.60 -7.11
C GLN A 72 -5.47 0.20 -7.32
N GLU A 73 -5.54 1.53 -7.29
CA GLU A 73 -4.37 2.39 -7.42
C GLU A 73 -3.42 2.25 -6.23
N MET A 74 -3.96 2.19 -5.00
CA MET A 74 -3.18 1.91 -3.79
C MET A 74 -2.39 0.60 -3.91
N TYR A 75 -3.05 -0.48 -4.37
CA TYR A 75 -2.39 -1.76 -4.59
C TYR A 75 -1.36 -1.73 -5.73
N SER A 76 -1.63 -0.96 -6.79
CA SER A 76 -0.71 -0.81 -7.91
C SER A 76 0.57 -0.06 -7.50
N LEU A 77 0.44 0.97 -6.66
CA LEU A 77 1.59 1.63 -6.04
C LEU A 77 2.37 0.68 -5.12
N ALA A 78 1.67 -0.24 -4.44
CA ALA A 78 2.31 -1.27 -3.65
C ALA A 78 3.15 -2.24 -4.46
N ALA A 79 2.57 -2.76 -5.54
CA ALA A 79 3.29 -3.59 -6.48
C ALA A 79 4.51 -2.85 -7.07
N ALA A 80 4.37 -1.56 -7.39
CA ALA A 80 5.45 -0.79 -8.00
C ALA A 80 6.66 -0.54 -7.07
N LEU A 81 6.47 -0.63 -5.75
CA LEU A 81 7.54 -0.44 -4.77
C LEU A 81 8.27 -1.74 -4.39
N LEU A 82 7.66 -2.91 -4.63
CA LEU A 82 8.27 -4.20 -4.30
C LEU A 82 9.66 -4.41 -4.90
N PRO A 83 9.95 -4.06 -6.18
CA PRO A 83 11.28 -4.23 -6.75
C PRO A 83 12.32 -3.37 -6.04
N TRP A 84 11.97 -2.11 -5.73
CA TRP A 84 12.85 -1.23 -4.98
C TRP A 84 13.10 -1.76 -3.57
N LEU A 85 12.06 -2.25 -2.89
CA LEU A 85 12.20 -2.83 -1.55
C LEU A 85 13.09 -4.09 -1.56
N ALA A 86 12.89 -4.99 -2.53
CA ALA A 86 13.71 -6.18 -2.68
C ALA A 86 15.18 -5.84 -2.97
N GLN A 87 15.44 -4.81 -3.78
CA GLN A 87 16.79 -4.30 -4.02
C GLN A 87 17.42 -3.72 -2.75
N GLN A 88 16.70 -2.91 -1.96
CA GLN A 88 17.19 -2.37 -0.70
C GLN A 88 17.52 -3.46 0.33
N ALA A 89 16.74 -4.53 0.33
CA ALA A 89 17.01 -5.68 1.17
C ALA A 89 18.11 -6.61 0.63
N ALA A 90 18.64 -6.36 -0.57
CA ALA A 90 19.51 -7.27 -1.30
C ALA A 90 18.95 -8.71 -1.36
N GLY A 91 17.61 -8.82 -1.40
CA GLY A 91 16.90 -10.09 -1.39
C GLY A 91 16.85 -10.83 -0.06
N ASP A 92 17.32 -10.23 1.03
CA ASP A 92 17.25 -10.81 2.37
C ASP A 92 15.87 -10.55 3.00
N PRO A 93 15.07 -11.61 3.27
CA PRO A 93 13.75 -11.46 3.87
C PRO A 93 13.78 -10.79 5.24
N ASN A 94 14.86 -11.00 6.02
CA ASN A 94 15.00 -10.37 7.33
C ASN A 94 15.24 -8.86 7.17
N LYS A 95 16.04 -8.46 6.17
CA LYS A 95 16.23 -7.03 5.86
C LYS A 95 14.96 -6.40 5.32
N MET A 96 14.16 -7.12 4.53
CA MET A 96 12.84 -6.63 4.12
C MET A 96 11.97 -6.35 5.36
N ALA A 97 11.91 -7.29 6.31
CA ALA A 97 11.18 -7.11 7.56
C ALA A 97 11.72 -5.93 8.39
N GLU A 98 13.05 -5.76 8.49
CA GLU A 98 13.67 -4.62 9.18
C GLU A 98 13.33 -3.28 8.52
N ILE A 99 13.34 -3.20 7.19
CA ILE A 99 12.96 -1.99 6.45
C ILE A 99 11.48 -1.67 6.73
N MET A 100 10.61 -2.68 6.76
CA MET A 100 9.19 -2.53 7.10
C MET A 100 8.97 -2.12 8.56
N GLN A 101 9.79 -2.57 9.50
CA GLN A 101 9.73 -2.12 10.91
C GLN A 101 10.23 -0.68 11.08
N LYS A 102 11.33 -0.32 10.41
CA LYS A 102 11.85 1.06 10.39
C LYS A 102 10.82 2.03 9.83
N PHE A 103 10.10 1.59 8.82
CA PHE A 103 9.00 2.34 8.27
C PHE A 103 7.88 2.63 9.28
N GLN A 104 7.46 1.63 10.07
CA GLN A 104 6.44 1.85 11.11
C GLN A 104 6.91 2.86 12.17
N SER A 105 8.22 2.90 12.43
CA SER A 105 8.83 3.80 13.42
C SER A 105 9.07 5.21 12.88
N ASP A 106 9.45 5.34 11.60
CA ASP A 106 9.70 6.62 10.92
C ASP A 106 9.18 6.58 9.47
N PRO A 107 7.88 6.82 9.29
CA PRO A 107 7.26 6.79 7.97
C PRO A 107 7.68 7.97 7.09
N GLN A 108 8.19 9.07 7.67
CA GLN A 108 8.67 10.22 6.91
C GLN A 108 10.02 9.93 6.25
N SER A 109 10.96 9.36 7.01
CA SER A 109 12.27 8.99 6.48
C SER A 109 12.15 7.89 5.42
N PHE A 110 11.29 6.89 5.64
CA PHE A 110 11.02 5.89 4.62
C PHE A 110 10.43 6.49 3.36
N PHE A 111 9.41 7.37 3.49
CA PHE A 111 8.82 8.03 2.34
C PHE A 111 9.87 8.79 1.52
N ASN A 112 10.83 9.45 2.17
CA ASN A 112 11.92 10.14 1.49
C ASN A 112 12.92 9.19 0.80
N SER A 113 13.05 7.95 1.29
CA SER A 113 13.92 6.93 0.69
C SER A 113 13.35 6.29 -0.58
N ILE A 114 12.03 6.35 -0.77
CA ILE A 114 11.34 5.84 -1.96
C ILE A 114 11.76 6.63 -3.22
N PRO A 115 11.85 6.01 -4.42
CA PRO A 115 12.12 6.72 -5.67
C PRO A 115 11.16 7.89 -5.93
N GLU A 116 11.67 8.99 -6.48
CA GLU A 116 10.90 10.23 -6.65
C GLU A 116 9.59 10.05 -7.41
N GLU A 117 9.62 9.27 -8.50
CA GLU A 117 8.44 8.95 -9.28
C GLU A 117 7.32 8.34 -8.42
N GLN A 118 7.66 7.38 -7.57
CA GLN A 118 6.68 6.70 -6.71
C GLN A 118 6.20 7.62 -5.58
N ARG A 119 7.09 8.46 -5.02
CA ARG A 119 6.68 9.49 -4.06
C ARG A 119 5.66 10.45 -4.66
N ASN A 120 5.86 10.86 -5.91
CA ASN A 120 4.95 11.78 -6.60
C ASN A 120 3.57 11.14 -6.81
N LYS A 121 3.51 9.87 -7.22
CA LYS A 121 2.24 9.15 -7.36
C LYS A 121 1.50 8.98 -6.03
N ILE A 122 2.22 8.64 -4.95
CA ILE A 122 1.64 8.57 -3.60
C ILE A 122 1.07 9.93 -3.17
N ARG A 123 1.78 11.04 -3.43
CA ARG A 123 1.28 12.39 -3.11
C ARG A 123 0.05 12.77 -3.93
N ALA A 124 0.02 12.41 -5.22
CA ALA A 124 -1.11 12.69 -6.09
C ALA A 124 -2.38 11.97 -5.57
N LEU A 125 -2.29 10.65 -5.38
CA LEU A 125 -3.41 9.86 -4.85
C LEU A 125 -3.85 10.33 -3.45
N ALA A 126 -2.90 10.65 -2.57
CA ALA A 126 -3.23 11.20 -1.26
C ALA A 126 -3.98 12.53 -1.37
N SER A 127 -3.57 13.42 -2.28
CA SER A 127 -4.21 14.72 -2.51
C SER A 127 -5.64 14.55 -3.05
N GLU A 128 -5.84 13.58 -3.95
CA GLU A 128 -7.16 13.23 -4.49
C GLU A 128 -8.11 12.68 -3.42
N ILE A 129 -7.62 11.76 -2.59
CA ILE A 129 -8.38 11.22 -1.44
C ILE A 129 -8.75 12.35 -0.48
N GLU A 130 -7.81 13.26 -0.16
CA GLU A 130 -8.10 14.39 0.71
C GLU A 130 -9.11 15.38 0.11
N ALA A 131 -9.03 15.64 -1.19
CA ALA A 131 -9.98 16.50 -1.89
C ALA A 131 -11.39 15.90 -1.84
N GLN A 132 -11.52 14.60 -2.11
CA GLN A 132 -12.81 13.90 -2.03
C GLN A 132 -13.34 13.82 -0.60
N GLN A 133 -12.47 13.63 0.38
CA GLN A 133 -12.87 13.64 1.79
C GLN A 133 -13.45 15.01 2.19
N LYS A 134 -12.85 16.11 1.70
CA LYS A 134 -13.35 17.47 1.94
C LYS A 134 -14.69 17.71 1.24
N SER A 135 -14.86 17.28 -0.02
CA SER A 135 -16.14 17.40 -0.72
C SER A 135 -17.26 16.62 -0.02
N ASN A 136 -16.97 15.42 0.48
CA ASN A 136 -17.95 14.59 1.20
C ASN A 136 -18.35 15.16 2.57
N LYS A 137 -17.53 16.06 3.16
CA LYS A 137 -17.79 16.72 4.45
C LYS A 137 -18.38 18.11 4.32
N ALA A 138 -18.42 18.71 3.13
CA ALA A 138 -19.06 20.00 2.93
C ALA A 138 -20.58 19.86 3.11
N PRO A 139 -21.24 20.66 3.96
CA PRO A 139 -22.68 20.61 4.07
C PRO A 139 -23.32 21.02 2.74
N VAL A 140 -24.31 20.26 2.29
CA VAL A 140 -25.24 20.67 1.22
C VAL A 140 -25.96 21.94 1.70
N LYS A 141 -25.38 23.11 1.44
CA LYS A 141 -26.02 24.40 1.60
C LYS A 141 -25.89 25.17 0.29
N ALA A 142 -26.85 24.97 -0.61
CA ALA A 142 -27.33 25.98 -1.56
C ALA A 142 -28.47 25.42 -2.44
N SER A 143 -29.66 25.27 -1.87
CA SER A 143 -30.92 25.36 -2.63
C SER A 143 -32.08 25.67 -1.68
N ALA A 144 -31.91 26.73 -0.90
CA ALA A 144 -33.05 27.53 -0.44
C ALA A 144 -33.04 28.79 -1.30
N THR A 145 -33.76 28.74 -2.41
CA THR A 145 -34.09 29.93 -3.21
C THR A 145 -35.44 30.45 -2.68
N PRO A 146 -35.59 31.77 -2.46
CA PRO A 146 -36.75 32.38 -1.79
C PRO A 146 -38.08 32.17 -2.50
#